data_AF-A0A9E2S344-F1
#
_entry.id   AF-A0A9E2S344-F1
#
_cell.length_a   1.000
_cell.length_b   1.000
_cell.length_c   1.000
_cell.angle_alpha   90.00
_cell.angle_beta   90.00
_cell.angle_gamma   90.00
#
_symmetry.space_group_name_H-M   'P 1'
#
loop_
_entity.id
_entity.type
_entity.pdbx_description
1 polymer ?
#
loop_
_entity_poly.entity_id
_entity_poly.type
_entity_poly.pdbx_seq_one_letter_code
_entity_poly.pdbx_strand_id
1 'polypeptide(L)'
;MNESREADWFAPVERRRTNSMKWRGEEYLLTPEERAHHPLPLWVADMDFLAPPAVREALARVAEFGVYGYPAPVSASYLEAVVDWQRRRHHWAIDAEWIEPAPGVITALKVAV
;
A
#
# COMPACT_ATOMS: atom_id res chain seq x y z
N MET A 1 23.54 24.24 10.19
CA MET A 1 23.47 23.27 9.07
C MET A 1 23.19 21.92 9.69
N ASN A 2 21.92 21.66 9.99
CA ASN A 2 21.49 20.43 10.66
C ASN A 2 20.90 19.56 9.56
N GLU A 3 21.72 18.71 8.96
CA GLU A 3 21.24 17.64 8.09
C GLU A 3 20.39 16.72 8.96
N SER A 4 19.07 16.95 8.93
CA SER A 4 18.09 15.99 9.39
C SER A 4 18.40 14.68 8.68
N ARG A 5 18.89 13.67 9.43
CA ARG A 5 19.03 12.30 8.95
C ARG A 5 17.75 11.92 8.22
N GLU A 6 17.81 11.83 6.89
CA GLU A 6 16.79 11.10 6.15
C GLU A 6 16.70 9.72 6.79
N ALA A 7 15.50 9.33 7.24
CA ALA A 7 15.28 7.97 7.67
C ALA A 7 15.68 7.06 6.51
N ASP A 8 16.57 6.10 6.74
CA ASP A 8 17.03 5.17 5.71
C ASP A 8 15.84 4.31 5.25
N TRP A 9 15.20 4.75 4.17
CA TRP A 9 14.02 4.10 3.57
C TRP A 9 14.31 2.67 3.11
N PHE A 10 15.59 2.36 2.86
CA PHE A 10 16.06 1.06 2.39
C PHE A 10 16.51 0.14 3.54
N ALA A 11 16.44 0.61 4.78
CA ALA A 11 16.77 -0.21 5.93
C ALA A 11 15.90 -1.48 5.95
N PRO A 12 16.49 -2.67 6.13
CA PRO A 12 15.72 -3.92 6.22
C PRO A 12 14.68 -3.87 7.34
N VAL A 13 13.46 -4.28 7.02
CA VAL A 13 12.34 -4.38 7.98
C VAL A 13 12.07 -5.86 8.28
N GLU A 14 12.12 -6.25 9.56
CA GLU A 14 11.76 -7.60 9.99
C GLU A 14 10.24 -7.80 9.91
N ARG A 15 9.78 -8.66 9.00
CA ARG A 15 8.36 -8.87 8.67
C ARG A 15 7.84 -10.27 9.03
N ARG A 16 8.68 -11.22 9.46
CA ARG A 16 8.26 -12.61 9.77
C ARG A 16 7.26 -12.69 10.92
N ARG A 17 7.31 -11.75 11.87
CA ARG A 17 6.38 -11.68 13.01
C ARG A 17 5.11 -10.86 12.73
N THR A 18 4.90 -10.46 11.47
CA THR A 18 3.70 -9.72 11.04
C THR A 18 2.73 -10.65 10.33
N ASN A 19 1.52 -10.20 10.05
CA ASN A 19 0.58 -10.95 9.21
C ASN A 19 0.87 -10.81 7.70
N SER A 20 2.16 -10.87 7.30
CA SER A 20 2.58 -10.68 5.91
C SER A 20 2.40 -11.96 5.08
N MET A 21 1.66 -11.85 3.97
CA MET A 21 1.54 -12.94 2.99
C MET A 21 2.91 -13.34 2.44
N LYS A 22 3.75 -12.37 2.07
CA LYS A 22 5.09 -12.60 1.53
C LYS A 22 5.95 -13.44 2.46
N TRP A 23 6.07 -13.02 3.72
CA TRP A 23 6.99 -13.61 4.69
C TRP A 23 6.45 -14.83 5.43
N ARG A 24 5.13 -14.98 5.53
CA ARG A 24 4.50 -16.21 6.06
C ARG A 24 4.12 -17.19 4.96
N GLY A 25 4.41 -16.87 3.69
CA GLY A 25 4.11 -17.69 2.51
C GLY A 25 4.60 -19.13 2.63
N GLU A 26 5.77 -19.33 3.24
CA GLU A 26 6.32 -20.65 3.49
C GLU A 26 5.38 -21.56 4.32
N GLU A 27 4.51 -20.99 5.15
CA GLU A 27 3.60 -21.73 6.02
C GLU A 27 2.53 -22.50 5.23
N TYR A 28 2.09 -21.96 4.09
CA TYR A 28 0.94 -22.46 3.34
C TYR A 28 1.20 -22.69 1.84
N LEU A 29 2.36 -22.28 1.31
CA LEU A 29 2.74 -22.51 -0.09
C LEU A 29 3.84 -23.55 -0.27
N LEU A 30 4.60 -23.86 0.80
CA LEU A 30 5.75 -24.76 0.74
C LEU A 30 5.51 -26.01 1.59
N THR A 31 5.97 -27.13 1.05
CA THR A 31 6.08 -28.41 1.78
C THR A 31 7.08 -28.28 2.94
N PRO A 32 7.03 -29.20 3.94
CA PRO A 32 8.01 -29.21 5.03
C PRO A 32 9.47 -29.34 4.53
N GLU A 33 9.71 -30.08 3.45
CA GLU A 33 11.02 -30.26 2.84
C GLU A 33 11.53 -28.96 2.21
N GLU A 34 10.70 -28.29 1.41
CA GLU A 34 11.05 -26.98 0.81
C GLU A 34 11.33 -25.92 1.89
N ARG A 35 10.55 -25.93 2.97
CA ARG A 35 10.73 -24.99 4.09
C ARG A 35 12.03 -25.23 4.87
N ALA A 36 12.50 -26.47 4.94
CA ALA A 36 13.77 -26.80 5.61
C ALA A 36 14.99 -26.14 4.95
N HIS A 37 14.84 -25.66 3.71
CA HIS A 37 15.88 -24.89 3.01
C HIS A 37 15.89 -23.39 3.34
N HIS A 38 14.99 -22.91 4.20
CA HIS A 38 14.89 -21.50 4.62
C HIS A 38 14.89 -20.50 3.45
N PRO A 39 13.97 -20.64 2.47
CA PRO A 39 13.97 -19.81 1.28
C PRO A 39 13.68 -18.33 1.58
N LEU A 40 14.31 -17.43 0.82
CA LEU A 40 14.01 -16.01 0.88
C LEU A 40 12.74 -15.69 0.07
N PRO A 41 11.74 -15.00 0.64
CA PRO A 41 10.49 -14.74 -0.05
C PRO A 41 10.63 -13.59 -1.06
N LEU A 42 10.61 -13.91 -2.35
CA LEU A 42 10.77 -12.95 -3.46
C LEU A 42 9.63 -13.04 -4.50
N TRP A 43 8.43 -13.49 -4.09
CA TRP A 43 7.37 -13.93 -5.01
C TRP A 43 6.20 -12.94 -5.16
N VAL A 44 5.49 -12.62 -4.07
CA VAL A 44 4.31 -11.74 -4.14
C VAL A 44 4.70 -10.27 -4.28
N ALA A 45 3.93 -9.52 -5.08
CA ALA A 45 4.19 -8.12 -5.42
C ALA A 45 3.82 -7.14 -4.29
N ASP A 46 4.52 -7.23 -3.17
CA ASP A 46 4.64 -6.17 -2.17
C ASP A 46 6.12 -5.84 -1.89
N MET A 47 6.37 -4.74 -1.19
CA MET A 47 7.73 -4.24 -0.91
C MET A 47 8.16 -4.50 0.54
N ASP A 48 9.47 -4.63 0.76
CA ASP A 48 10.09 -4.75 2.09
C ASP A 48 10.62 -3.41 2.61
N PHE A 49 9.98 -2.33 2.21
CA PHE A 49 10.28 -0.96 2.62
C PHE A 49 9.14 -0.38 3.46
N LEU A 50 9.47 0.59 4.30
CA LEU A 50 8.45 1.38 4.98
C LEU A 50 7.69 2.23 3.97
N ALA A 51 6.38 2.40 4.18
CA ALA A 51 5.60 3.38 3.42
C ALA A 51 6.18 4.80 3.61
N PRO A 52 6.02 5.72 2.64
CA PRO A 52 6.49 7.09 2.76
C PRO A 52 5.92 7.81 4.00
N PRO A 53 6.63 8.81 4.58
CA PRO A 53 6.19 9.51 5.79
C PRO A 53 4.81 10.12 5.65
N ALA A 54 4.54 10.74 4.50
CA ALA A 54 3.25 11.36 4.21
C ALA A 54 2.08 10.38 4.39
N VAL A 55 2.26 9.10 4.03
CA VAL A 55 1.24 8.05 4.21
C VAL A 55 1.17 7.62 5.67
N ARG A 56 2.32 7.34 6.30
CA ARG A 56 2.40 6.88 7.70
C ARG A 56 1.82 7.90 8.67
N GLU A 57 2.13 9.18 8.49
CA GLU A 57 1.63 10.29 9.30
C GLU A 57 0.13 10.51 9.11
N ALA A 58 -0.38 10.40 7.87
CA ALA A 58 -1.82 10.48 7.62
C ALA A 58 -2.58 9.35 8.32
N LEU A 59 -2.08 8.12 8.25
CA LEU A 59 -2.66 6.97 8.95
C LEU A 59 -2.58 7.13 10.48
N ALA A 60 -1.45 7.62 11.01
CA ALA A 60 -1.29 7.87 12.44
C ALA A 60 -2.33 8.88 12.95
N ARG A 61 -2.55 9.99 12.24
CA ARG A 61 -3.58 10.98 12.60
C ARG A 61 -5.00 10.39 12.64
N VAL A 62 -5.32 9.50 11.69
CA VAL A 62 -6.62 8.80 11.68
C VAL A 62 -6.73 7.87 12.90
N ALA A 63 -5.68 7.11 13.21
CA ALA A 63 -5.65 6.23 14.38
C ALA A 63 -5.67 6.98 15.72
N GLU A 64 -5.11 8.18 15.79
CA GLU A 64 -5.14 9.03 16.98
C GLU A 64 -6.53 9.64 17.22
N PHE A 65 -7.33 9.86 16.17
CA PHE A 65 -8.66 10.45 16.28
C PHE A 65 -9.64 9.60 17.11
N GLY A 66 -9.52 8.26 17.06
CA GLY A 66 -10.22 7.35 17.96
C GLY A 66 -11.69 7.03 17.62
N VAL A 67 -12.27 7.60 16.56
CA VAL A 67 -13.63 7.28 16.08
C VAL A 67 -13.57 6.79 14.62
N TYR A 68 -14.01 5.55 14.38
CA TYR A 68 -13.86 4.84 13.10
C TYR A 68 -15.21 4.43 12.48
N GLY A 69 -16.18 5.35 12.49
CA GLY A 69 -17.49 5.13 11.89
C GLY A 69 -17.47 5.07 10.35
N TYR A 70 -18.65 5.04 9.75
CA TYR A 70 -18.77 5.01 8.30
C TYR A 70 -18.19 6.28 7.66
N PRO A 71 -17.33 6.15 6.63
CA PRO A 71 -16.81 7.30 5.92
C PRO A 71 -17.93 7.96 5.09
N ALA A 72 -17.84 9.27 4.93
CA ALA A 72 -18.61 9.98 3.91
C ALA A 72 -18.20 9.52 2.50
N PRO A 73 -19.00 9.81 1.46
CA PRO A 73 -18.58 9.62 0.07
C PRO A 73 -17.24 10.29 -0.24
N VAL A 74 -16.63 9.87 -1.35
CA VAL A 74 -15.32 10.35 -1.82
C VAL A 74 -15.26 11.88 -1.81
N SER A 75 -14.21 12.43 -1.19
CA SER A 75 -14.02 13.88 -1.12
C SER A 75 -13.52 14.45 -2.46
N ALA A 76 -13.81 15.73 -2.71
CA ALA A 76 -13.24 16.45 -3.85
C ALA A 76 -11.71 16.41 -3.84
N SER A 77 -11.09 16.55 -2.67
CA SER A 77 -9.63 16.48 -2.51
C SER A 77 -9.02 15.13 -2.89
N TYR A 78 -9.75 14.03 -2.70
CA TYR A 78 -9.32 12.72 -3.16
C TYR A 78 -9.31 12.65 -4.69
N LEU A 79 -10.40 13.10 -5.33
CA LEU A 79 -10.52 13.10 -6.79
C LEU A 79 -9.45 13.99 -7.44
N GLU A 80 -9.25 15.20 -6.91
CA GLU A 80 -8.20 16.12 -7.36
C GLU A 80 -6.81 15.47 -7.27
N ALA A 81 -6.51 14.76 -6.19
CA ALA A 81 -5.21 14.10 -6.02
C ALA A 81 -4.96 13.03 -7.10
N VAL A 82 -6.00 12.27 -7.48
CA VAL A 82 -5.91 11.25 -8.54
C VAL A 82 -5.74 11.91 -9.91
N VAL A 83 -6.57 12.92 -10.23
CA VAL A 83 -6.49 13.67 -11.50
C VAL A 83 -5.10 14.30 -11.67
N ASP A 84 -4.60 14.96 -10.63
CA ASP A 84 -3.30 15.62 -10.66
C ASP A 84 -2.13 14.65 -10.74
N TRP A 85 -2.25 13.46 -10.16
CA TRP A 85 -1.24 12.43 -10.30
C TRP A 85 -1.13 11.97 -11.76
N GLN A 86 -2.27 11.67 -12.40
CA GLN A 86 -2.29 11.24 -13.81
C GLN A 86 -1.71 12.32 -14.74
N ARG A 87 -2.14 13.58 -14.54
CA ARG A 87 -1.65 14.71 -15.32
C ARG A 87 -0.14 14.93 -15.16
N ARG A 88 0.38 14.95 -13.93
CA ARG A 88 1.80 15.25 -13.68
C ARG A 88 2.73 14.11 -14.07
N ARG A 89 2.31 12.86 -13.84
CA ARG A 89 3.20 11.70 -13.97
C ARG A 89 3.11 11.00 -15.31
N HIS A 90 1.95 11.12 -15.96
CA HIS A 90 1.65 10.42 -17.21
C HIS A 90 1.21 11.37 -18.34
N HIS A 91 1.18 12.69 -18.10
CA HIS A 91 0.70 13.69 -19.06
C HIS A 91 -0.72 13.42 -19.57
N TRP A 92 -1.52 12.74 -18.75
CA TRP A 92 -2.87 12.31 -19.09
C TRP A 92 -3.88 13.18 -18.36
N ALA A 93 -4.65 13.97 -19.11
CA ALA A 93 -5.78 14.73 -18.58
C ALA A 93 -7.00 13.80 -18.50
N ILE A 94 -7.51 13.62 -17.29
CA ILE A 94 -8.73 12.85 -16.99
C ILE A 94 -9.75 13.74 -16.29
N ASP A 95 -11.03 13.46 -16.50
CA ASP A 95 -12.11 14.11 -15.76
C ASP A 95 -12.44 13.34 -14.48
N ALA A 96 -12.77 14.07 -13.42
CA ALA A 96 -13.08 13.48 -12.12
C ALA A 96 -14.31 12.55 -12.17
N GLU A 97 -15.23 12.79 -13.11
CA GLU A 97 -16.42 11.95 -13.35
C GLU A 97 -16.08 10.56 -13.90
N TRP A 98 -14.85 10.31 -14.38
CA TRP A 98 -14.42 8.99 -14.84
C TRP A 98 -13.96 8.08 -13.67
N ILE A 99 -13.86 8.62 -12.46
CA ILE A 99 -13.26 7.92 -11.31
C ILE A 99 -14.34 7.26 -10.47
N GLU A 100 -14.37 5.93 -10.47
CA GLU A 100 -15.17 5.11 -9.57
C GLU A 100 -14.25 4.35 -8.59
N PRO A 101 -14.33 4.57 -7.26
CA PRO A 101 -13.51 3.86 -6.30
C PRO A 101 -13.92 2.39 -6.19
N ALA A 102 -12.92 1.52 -6.26
CA ALA A 102 -13.07 0.09 -5.95
C ALA A 102 -12.08 -0.31 -4.86
N PRO A 103 -12.40 -1.31 -4.03
CA PRO A 103 -11.49 -1.81 -3.00
C PRO A 103 -10.23 -2.48 -3.59
N GLY A 104 -10.22 -2.77 -4.89
CA GLY A 104 -9.06 -3.28 -5.61
C GLY A 104 -9.35 -3.54 -7.08
N VAL A 105 -8.28 -3.64 -7.88
CA VAL A 105 -8.37 -3.83 -9.34
C VAL A 105 -9.11 -5.12 -9.71
N ILE A 106 -8.83 -6.24 -9.02
CA ILE A 106 -9.51 -7.51 -9.31
C ILE A 106 -11.02 -7.43 -9.01
N THR A 107 -11.43 -6.69 -7.98
CA THR A 107 -12.84 -6.47 -7.69
C THR A 107 -13.50 -5.63 -8.78
N ALA A 108 -12.85 -4.55 -9.22
CA ALA A 108 -13.34 -3.72 -10.33
C ALA A 108 -13.52 -4.55 -11.61
N LEU A 109 -12.54 -5.40 -11.94
CA LEU A 109 -12.63 -6.29 -13.10
C LEU A 109 -13.84 -7.24 -13.01
N LYS A 110 -14.05 -7.90 -11.86
CA LYS A 110 -15.19 -8.81 -11.66
C LYS A 110 -16.57 -8.15 -11.80
N VAL A 111 -16.64 -6.83 -11.61
CA VAL A 111 -17.89 -6.07 -11.75
C VAL A 111 -18.08 -5.62 -13.20
N ALA A 112 -16.98 -5.31 -13.90
CA ALA A 112 -17.01 -4.74 -15.24
C ALA A 112 -17.27 -5.77 -16.36
N VAL A 113 -16.83 -7.03 -16.17
CA VAL A 113 -16.94 -8.13 -17.15
C VAL A 113 -17.64 -9.35 -16.58
#